data_AF-A0A3B0T4X2-F1
#
_entry.id   AF-A0A3B0T4X2-F1
#
_cell.length_a   1.000
_cell.length_b   1.000
_cell.length_c   1.000
_cell.angle_alpha   90.00
_cell.angle_beta   90.00
_cell.angle_gamma   90.00
#
_symmetry.space_group_name_H-M   'P 1'
#
loop_
_entity.id
_entity.type
_entity.pdbx_description
1 polymer ?
#
loop_
_entity_poly.entity_id
_entity_poly.type
_entity_poly.pdbx_seq_one_letter_code
_entity_poly.pdbx_strand_id
1 'polypeptide(L)'
;MLNQLRGQLGQVNKRIRNLLGALADGIAGDTELFREKMAGAENERAELIKLIDAQEAQVKEALTPITLDQATIASRHLKLLLHGAPTDLKKRYVRTFVTEIIVGKSEIVISGPKDALAEAVCGEPLTNLAAAAGPVRGLVREWRAGAGEK
;
A
#
# COMPACT_ATOMS: atom_id res chain seq x y z
N MET A 1 -0.06 -6.94 -14.65
CA MET A 1 0.47 -8.21 -15.18
C MET A 1 1.07 -9.10 -14.09
N LEU A 2 1.90 -8.57 -13.19
CA LEU A 2 2.48 -9.32 -12.05
C LEU A 2 1.45 -10.09 -11.20
N ASN A 3 0.32 -9.45 -10.84
CA ASN A 3 -0.74 -10.09 -10.06
C ASN A 3 -1.39 -11.28 -10.79
N GLN A 4 -1.44 -11.24 -12.12
CA GLN A 4 -1.96 -12.35 -12.94
C GLN A 4 -0.98 -13.53 -12.93
N LEU A 5 0.32 -13.28 -13.09
CA LEU A 5 1.37 -14.32 -12.99
C LEU A 5 1.39 -14.97 -11.61
N ARG A 6 1.28 -14.17 -10.53
CA ARG A 6 1.16 -14.68 -9.16
C ARG A 6 -0.11 -15.52 -8.96
N GLY A 7 -1.22 -15.12 -9.56
CA GLY A 7 -2.46 -15.90 -9.58
C GLY A 7 -2.30 -17.25 -10.27
N GLN A 8 -1.65 -17.28 -11.43
CA GLN A 8 -1.33 -18.51 -12.17
C GLN A 8 -0.40 -19.43 -11.37
N LEU A 9 0.65 -18.87 -10.73
CA LEU A 9 1.54 -19.62 -9.86
C LEU A 9 0.76 -20.25 -8.68
N GLY A 10 -0.19 -19.52 -8.10
CA GLY A 10 -1.10 -20.04 -7.07
C GLY A 10 -1.94 -21.23 -7.55
N GLN A 11 -2.44 -21.18 -8.78
CA GLN A 11 -3.20 -22.27 -9.39
C GLN A 11 -2.33 -23.52 -9.65
N VAL A 12 -1.12 -23.33 -10.18
CA VAL A 12 -0.17 -24.44 -10.42
C VAL A 12 0.28 -25.08 -9.10
N ASN A 13 0.58 -24.28 -8.08
CA ASN A 13 0.90 -24.79 -6.74
C ASN A 13 -0.27 -25.55 -6.10
N LYS A 14 -1.52 -25.14 -6.37
CA LYS A 14 -2.70 -25.90 -5.93
C LYS A 14 -2.80 -27.23 -6.67
N ARG A 15 -2.56 -27.25 -7.99
CA ARG A 15 -2.55 -28.48 -8.79
C ARG A 15 -1.48 -29.47 -8.31
N ILE A 16 -0.25 -29.00 -8.07
CA ILE A 16 0.85 -29.82 -7.53
C ILE A 16 0.45 -30.42 -6.18
N ARG A 17 -0.06 -29.61 -5.25
CA ARG A 17 -0.54 -30.10 -3.94
C ARG A 17 -1.64 -31.14 -4.07
N ASN A 18 -2.59 -30.94 -4.99
CA ASN A 18 -3.66 -31.90 -5.22
C ASN A 18 -3.13 -33.24 -5.79
N LEU A 19 -2.14 -33.20 -6.69
CA LEU A 19 -1.50 -34.41 -7.22
C LEU A 19 -0.76 -35.17 -6.12
N LEU A 20 0.03 -34.46 -5.30
CA LEU A 20 0.71 -35.05 -4.15
C LEU A 20 -0.27 -35.62 -3.12
N GLY A 21 -1.37 -34.91 -2.85
CA GLY A 21 -2.44 -35.38 -1.96
C GLY A 21 -3.10 -36.65 -2.49
N ALA A 22 -3.46 -36.69 -3.77
CA ALA A 22 -4.06 -37.87 -4.39
C ALA A 22 -3.14 -39.10 -4.37
N LEU A 23 -1.82 -38.91 -4.49
CA LEU A 23 -0.84 -39.97 -4.33
C LEU A 23 -0.75 -40.44 -2.87
N ALA A 24 -0.71 -39.51 -1.91
CA ALA A 24 -0.63 -39.81 -0.49
C ALA A 24 -1.88 -40.54 0.04
N ASP A 25 -3.05 -40.15 -0.44
CA ASP A 25 -4.34 -40.76 -0.09
C ASP A 25 -4.58 -42.11 -0.80
N GLY A 26 -3.64 -42.54 -1.66
CA GLY A 26 -3.74 -43.77 -2.45
C GLY A 26 -4.81 -43.73 -3.55
N ILE A 27 -5.36 -42.55 -3.83
CA ILE A 27 -6.38 -42.31 -4.87
C ILE A 27 -5.73 -42.41 -6.26
N ALA A 28 -4.49 -41.95 -6.38
CA ALA A 28 -3.66 -42.05 -7.58
C ALA A 28 -2.45 -42.96 -7.31
N GLY A 29 -2.13 -43.83 -8.25
CA GLY A 29 -0.89 -44.61 -8.22
C GLY A 29 0.27 -43.85 -8.88
N ASP A 30 1.50 -44.26 -8.56
CA ASP A 30 2.72 -43.81 -9.25
C ASP A 30 2.78 -44.40 -10.67
N THR A 31 1.96 -43.84 -11.54
CA THR A 31 1.82 -44.22 -12.94
C THR A 31 2.67 -43.29 -13.80
N GLU A 32 3.02 -43.74 -15.01
CA GLU A 32 3.74 -42.90 -15.98
C GLU A 32 2.98 -41.59 -16.25
N LEU A 33 1.64 -41.64 -16.34
CA LEU A 33 0.79 -40.47 -16.51
C LEU A 33 0.89 -39.51 -15.32
N PHE A 34 0.96 -40.02 -14.09
CA PHE A 34 1.15 -39.18 -12.91
C PHE A 34 2.48 -38.45 -12.95
N ARG A 35 3.57 -39.17 -13.25
CA ARG A 35 4.92 -38.60 -13.38
C ARG A 35 4.98 -37.54 -14.49
N GLU A 36 4.35 -37.78 -15.63
CA GLU A 36 4.24 -36.81 -16.73
C GLU A 36 3.49 -35.54 -16.29
N LYS A 37 2.31 -35.69 -15.66
CA LYS A 37 1.51 -34.54 -15.19
C LYS A 37 2.21 -33.75 -14.10
N MET A 38 2.93 -34.42 -13.21
CA MET A 38 3.74 -33.80 -12.17
C MET A 38 4.92 -33.02 -12.78
N ALA A 39 5.66 -33.64 -13.69
CA ALA A 39 6.78 -32.99 -14.38
C ALA A 39 6.33 -31.76 -15.19
N GLY A 40 5.20 -31.85 -15.89
CA GLY A 40 4.61 -30.72 -16.59
C GLY A 40 4.23 -29.58 -15.65
N ALA A 41 3.67 -29.90 -14.47
CA ALA A 41 3.30 -28.89 -13.50
C ALA A 41 4.50 -28.22 -12.83
N GLU A 42 5.57 -28.96 -12.54
CA GLU A 42 6.82 -28.40 -12.02
C GLU A 42 7.53 -27.51 -13.05
N ASN A 43 7.54 -27.91 -14.32
CA ASN A 43 8.07 -27.07 -15.40
C ASN A 43 7.29 -25.76 -15.53
N GLU A 44 5.96 -25.83 -15.53
CA GLU A 44 5.11 -24.63 -15.57
C GLU A 44 5.36 -23.72 -14.36
N ARG A 45 5.52 -24.30 -13.17
CA ARG A 45 5.88 -23.58 -11.95
C ARG A 45 7.23 -22.86 -12.09
N ALA A 46 8.25 -23.55 -12.59
CA ALA A 46 9.59 -22.99 -12.78
C ALA A 46 9.58 -21.82 -13.78
N GLU A 47 8.86 -21.95 -14.89
CA GLU A 47 8.74 -20.87 -15.88
C GLU A 47 7.99 -19.66 -15.32
N LEU A 48 6.90 -19.86 -14.58
CA LEU A 48 6.18 -18.77 -13.93
C LEU A 48 7.04 -18.01 -12.91
N ILE A 49 7.88 -18.72 -12.14
CA ILE A 49 8.82 -18.09 -11.20
C ILE A 49 9.82 -17.22 -11.97
N LYS A 50 10.45 -17.73 -13.03
CA LYS A 50 11.39 -16.96 -13.86
C LYS A 50 10.76 -15.69 -14.43
N LEU A 51 9.52 -15.77 -14.91
CA LEU A 51 8.80 -14.62 -15.46
C LEU A 51 8.47 -13.58 -14.38
N ILE A 52 8.09 -14.03 -13.18
CA ILE A 52 7.86 -13.15 -12.04
C ILE A 52 9.17 -12.45 -11.66
N ASP A 53 10.27 -13.19 -11.50
CA ASP A 53 11.57 -12.64 -11.13
C ASP A 53 12.06 -11.60 -12.13
N ALA A 54 11.94 -11.90 -13.44
CA ALA A 54 12.29 -10.97 -14.50
C ALA A 54 11.46 -9.68 -14.44
N GLN A 55 10.15 -9.79 -14.16
CA GLN A 55 9.27 -8.64 -14.09
C GLN A 55 9.47 -7.82 -12.80
N GLU A 56 9.76 -8.47 -11.68
CA GLU A 56 10.14 -7.80 -10.43
C GLU A 56 11.47 -7.06 -10.58
N ALA A 57 12.45 -7.64 -11.27
CA ALA A 57 13.72 -6.98 -11.58
C ALA A 57 13.51 -5.74 -12.45
N GLN A 58 12.68 -5.83 -13.49
CA GLN A 58 12.35 -4.67 -14.34
C GLN A 58 11.65 -3.56 -13.57
N VAL A 59 10.69 -3.89 -12.69
CA VAL A 59 10.03 -2.90 -11.84
C VAL A 59 11.04 -2.25 -10.89
N LYS A 60 11.94 -3.04 -10.29
CA LYS A 60 12.98 -2.55 -9.40
C LYS A 60 13.98 -1.64 -10.11
N GLU A 61 14.34 -1.94 -11.35
CA GLU A 61 15.23 -1.11 -12.17
C GLU A 61 14.56 0.17 -12.66
N ALA A 62 13.26 0.10 -12.99
CA ALA A 62 12.47 1.27 -13.37
C ALA A 62 12.18 2.22 -12.19
N LEU A 63 12.10 1.68 -10.97
CA LEU A 63 12.04 2.47 -9.73
C LEU A 63 13.42 3.05 -9.43
N THR A 64 13.80 4.08 -10.18
CA THR A 64 14.93 4.93 -9.81
C THR A 64 14.62 5.61 -8.47
N PRO A 65 15.46 5.41 -7.43
CA PRO A 65 15.27 6.12 -6.18
C PRO A 65 15.32 7.63 -6.47
N ILE A 66 14.27 8.35 -6.08
CA ILE A 66 14.23 9.80 -6.23
C ILE A 66 15.41 10.38 -5.45
N THR A 67 16.26 11.17 -6.11
CA THR A 67 17.39 11.79 -5.41
C THR A 67 16.89 12.84 -4.41
N LEU A 68 17.68 13.16 -3.39
CA LEU A 68 17.32 14.20 -2.42
C LEU A 68 17.02 15.54 -3.10
N ASP A 69 17.76 15.87 -4.17
CA ASP A 69 17.55 17.08 -4.95
C ASP A 69 16.22 17.05 -5.72
N GLN A 70 15.89 15.93 -6.36
CA GLN A 70 14.61 15.75 -7.03
C GLN A 70 13.43 15.84 -6.04
N ALA A 71 13.58 15.23 -4.86
CA ALA A 71 12.59 15.33 -3.79
C ALA A 71 12.45 16.79 -3.28
N THR A 72 13.55 17.53 -3.21
CA THR A 72 13.56 18.95 -2.82
C THR A 72 12.86 19.82 -3.86
N ILE A 73 13.09 19.57 -5.15
CA ILE A 73 12.41 20.28 -6.24
C ILE A 73 10.91 19.96 -6.23
N ALA A 74 10.55 18.69 -6.14
CA ALA A 74 9.16 18.24 -6.12
C ALA A 74 8.39 18.80 -4.92
N SER A 75 8.98 18.76 -3.72
CA SER A 75 8.36 19.31 -2.50
C SER A 75 8.18 20.82 -2.57
N ARG A 76 9.14 21.56 -3.14
CA ARG A 76 9.00 23.00 -3.39
C ARG A 76 7.86 23.30 -4.35
N HIS A 77 7.76 22.55 -5.44
CA HIS A 77 6.69 22.73 -6.42
C HIS A 77 5.32 22.39 -5.82
N LEU A 78 5.21 21.29 -5.07
CA LEU A 78 3.99 20.92 -4.35
C LEU A 78 3.57 21.99 -3.34
N LYS A 79 4.53 22.56 -2.59
CA LYS A 79 4.27 23.64 -1.64
C LYS A 79 3.68 24.88 -2.33
N LEU A 80 4.16 25.23 -3.52
CA LEU A 80 3.64 26.33 -4.32
C LEU A 80 2.21 26.05 -4.80
N LEU A 81 1.96 24.86 -5.35
CA LEU A 81 0.61 24.45 -5.77
C LEU A 81 -0.37 24.47 -4.61
N LEU A 82 0.04 23.97 -3.44
CA LEU A 82 -0.78 23.99 -2.24
C LEU A 82 -1.02 25.41 -1.71
N HIS A 83 -0.07 26.34 -1.82
CA HIS A 83 -0.29 27.74 -1.44
C HIS A 83 -1.32 28.42 -2.32
N GLY A 84 -1.28 28.19 -3.63
CA GLY A 84 -2.23 28.73 -4.60
C GLY A 84 -3.59 28.03 -4.62
N ALA A 85 -3.71 26.85 -4.02
CA ALA A 85 -4.92 26.05 -4.07
C ALA A 85 -6.12 26.69 -3.31
N PRO A 86 -7.36 26.38 -3.74
CA PRO A 86 -8.56 26.71 -2.98
C PRO A 86 -8.53 26.12 -1.56
N THR A 87 -9.15 26.83 -0.61
CA THR A 87 -9.18 26.44 0.81
C THR A 87 -9.71 25.02 1.05
N ASP A 88 -10.69 24.57 0.27
CA ASP A 88 -11.26 23.23 0.41
C ASP A 88 -10.28 22.13 -0.02
N LEU A 89 -9.41 22.40 -0.99
CA LEU A 89 -8.36 21.47 -1.41
C LEU A 89 -7.26 21.40 -0.35
N LYS A 90 -6.85 22.56 0.20
CA LYS A 90 -5.89 22.63 1.32
C LYS A 90 -6.38 21.82 2.52
N LYS A 91 -7.65 22.00 2.90
CA LYS A 91 -8.29 21.25 4.00
C LYS A 91 -8.27 19.75 3.72
N ARG A 92 -8.70 19.33 2.51
CA ARG A 92 -8.67 17.91 2.12
C ARG A 92 -7.28 17.32 2.21
N TYR A 93 -6.27 18.01 1.69
CA TYR A 93 -4.87 17.59 1.77
C TYR A 93 -4.38 17.38 3.20
N VAL A 94 -4.68 18.32 4.12
CA VAL A 94 -4.30 18.19 5.53
C VAL A 94 -5.02 17.01 6.20
N ARG A 95 -6.30 16.79 5.90
CA ARG A 95 -7.09 15.67 6.46
C ARG A 95 -6.55 14.30 6.06
N THR A 96 -5.80 14.20 4.96
CA THR A 96 -5.14 12.96 4.56
C THR A 96 -4.09 12.50 5.57
N PHE A 97 -3.42 13.44 6.24
CA PHE A 97 -2.28 13.14 7.10
C PHE A 97 -2.55 13.41 8.59
N VAL A 98 -3.63 14.09 8.92
CA VAL A 98 -3.97 14.49 10.28
C VAL A 98 -5.26 13.83 10.70
N THR A 99 -5.23 13.10 11.81
CA THR A 99 -6.40 12.52 12.46
C THR A 99 -6.92 13.44 13.58
N GLU A 100 -6.00 14.00 14.37
CA GLU A 100 -6.32 14.78 15.57
C GLU A 100 -5.36 15.96 15.75
N ILE A 101 -5.91 17.07 16.23
CA ILE A 101 -5.15 18.24 16.66
C ILE A 101 -5.57 18.59 18.09
N ILE A 102 -4.65 18.45 19.04
CA ILE A 102 -4.84 18.82 20.45
C ILE A 102 -4.06 20.10 20.71
N VAL A 103 -4.76 21.17 21.06
CA VAL A 103 -4.15 22.46 21.40
C VAL A 103 -4.05 22.57 22.92
N GLY A 104 -2.83 22.44 23.45
CA GLY A 104 -2.50 22.65 24.85
C GLY A 104 -2.11 24.10 25.16
N LYS A 105 -1.78 24.38 26.44
CA LYS A 105 -1.36 25.72 26.88
C LYS A 105 0.06 26.09 26.41
N SER A 106 0.95 25.10 26.31
CA SER A 106 2.36 25.28 25.95
C SER A 106 2.73 24.62 24.62
N GLU A 107 1.90 23.73 24.10
CA GLU A 107 2.20 22.95 22.90
C GLU A 107 0.95 22.59 22.11
N ILE A 108 1.15 22.29 20.82
CA ILE A 108 0.13 21.76 19.91
C ILE A 108 0.59 20.37 19.49
N VAL A 109 -0.24 19.36 19.74
CA VAL A 109 0.02 17.98 19.35
C VAL A 109 -0.82 17.65 18.13
N ILE A 110 -0.17 17.31 17.02
CA ILE A 110 -0.80 16.88 15.77
C ILE A 110 -0.51 15.39 15.59
N SER A 111 -1.55 14.58 15.47
CA SER A 111 -1.44 13.12 15.35
C SER A 111 -2.13 12.63 14.08
N GLY A 112 -1.57 11.60 13.44
CA GLY A 112 -2.11 11.01 12.22
C GLY A 112 -1.37 9.74 11.79
N PRO A 113 -1.91 9.00 10.79
CA PRO A 113 -1.33 7.74 10.35
C PRO A 113 -0.02 7.97 9.60
N LYS A 114 1.08 7.42 10.13
CA LYS A 114 2.39 7.45 9.47
C LYS A 114 2.38 6.70 8.14
N ASP A 115 1.53 5.67 8.03
CA ASP A 115 1.39 4.86 6.82
C ASP A 115 0.81 5.68 5.65
N ALA A 116 -0.10 6.63 5.92
CA ALA A 116 -0.60 7.55 4.88
C ALA A 116 0.50 8.48 4.36
N LEU A 117 1.46 8.87 5.22
CA LEU A 117 2.65 9.62 4.81
C LEU A 117 3.56 8.74 3.93
N ALA A 118 3.75 7.48 4.28
CA ALA A 118 4.57 6.53 3.53
C ALA A 118 3.96 6.23 2.15
N GLU A 119 2.64 5.98 2.07
CA GLU A 119 1.94 5.75 0.81
C GLU A 119 1.99 6.95 -0.14
N ALA A 120 1.82 8.17 0.40
CA ALA A 120 1.94 9.40 -0.39
C ALA A 120 3.35 9.62 -0.94
N VAL A 121 4.39 9.13 -0.26
CA VAL A 121 5.79 9.21 -0.69
C VAL A 121 6.13 8.12 -1.73
N CYS A 122 5.50 6.94 -1.63
CA CYS A 122 5.74 5.81 -2.54
C CYS A 122 5.01 5.92 -3.89
N GLY A 123 4.13 6.92 -4.09
CA GLY A 123 3.53 7.21 -5.39
C GLY A 123 2.41 6.25 -5.83
N GLU A 124 1.89 5.42 -4.92
CA GLU A 124 0.71 4.60 -5.18
C GLU A 124 -0.54 5.51 -5.33
N PRO A 125 -1.48 5.17 -6.23
CA PRO A 125 -2.63 6.03 -6.49
C PRO A 125 -3.51 6.17 -5.24
N LEU A 126 -3.74 7.43 -4.85
CA LEU A 126 -4.56 7.88 -3.70
C LEU A 126 -6.04 7.46 -3.77
N THR A 127 -6.43 6.62 -4.73
CA THR A 127 -7.80 6.09 -4.90
C THR A 127 -8.29 5.26 -3.72
N ASN A 128 -7.40 4.71 -2.89
CA ASN A 128 -7.78 3.98 -1.67
C ASN A 128 -7.86 4.87 -0.40
N LEU A 129 -7.44 6.15 -0.46
CA LEU A 129 -7.48 7.09 0.67
C LEU A 129 -8.83 7.82 0.81
N ALA A 130 -9.82 7.47 -0.01
CA ALA A 130 -11.19 7.95 0.07
C ALA A 130 -11.93 7.58 1.39
N ALA A 131 -11.26 6.94 2.34
CA ALA A 131 -11.80 6.57 3.65
C ALA A 131 -11.39 7.50 4.82
N ALA A 132 -10.76 8.65 4.57
CA ALA A 132 -10.69 9.72 5.57
C ALA A 132 -12.06 10.46 5.68
N ALA A 133 -13.13 9.69 5.93
CA ALA A 133 -14.53 10.10 5.86
C ALA A 133 -15.02 10.82 7.13
N GLY A 134 -14.13 11.50 7.86
CA GLY A 134 -14.49 12.21 9.10
C GLY A 134 -13.92 13.62 9.16
N PRO A 135 -14.61 14.59 9.79
CA PRO A 135 -13.97 15.83 10.19
C PRO A 135 -12.81 15.52 11.13
N VAL A 136 -11.63 16.12 10.88
CA VAL A 136 -10.50 16.09 11.81
C VAL A 136 -10.99 16.59 13.16
N ARG A 137 -10.81 15.76 14.19
CA ARG A 137 -11.23 16.09 15.54
C ARG A 137 -10.33 17.20 16.05
N GLY A 138 -10.83 18.43 16.03
CA GLY A 138 -10.25 19.55 16.77
C GLY A 138 -10.92 19.61 18.13
N LEU A 139 -10.23 19.18 19.19
CA LEU A 139 -10.72 19.39 20.55
C LEU A 139 -10.36 20.82 20.99
N VAL A 140 -11.22 21.78 20.69
CA VAL A 140 -11.17 23.09 21.34
C VAL A 140 -11.85 22.91 22.70
N ARG A 141 -11.11 22.80 23.80
CA ARG A 141 -11.70 23.00 25.13
C ARG A 141 -12.20 24.44 25.19
N GLU A 142 -13.51 24.63 25.31
CA GLU A 142 -14.14 25.94 25.52
C GLU A 142 -13.61 26.57 26.82
N TRP A 143 -12.66 27.51 26.72
CA TRP A 143 -12.23 28.33 27.86
C TRP A 143 -13.12 29.57 28.05
N ARG A 144 -14.45 29.42 27.92
CA ARG A 144 -15.39 30.48 28.30
C ARG A 144 -16.57 29.92 29.09
N ALA A 145 -16.32 29.63 30.37
CA ALA A 145 -17.24 30.06 31.41
C ALA A 145 -16.47 31.09 32.24
N GLY A 146 -16.71 32.37 31.98
CA GLY A 146 -16.26 33.43 32.86
C GLY A 146 -16.98 33.28 34.18
N ALA A 147 -16.26 32.91 35.23
CA ALA A 147 -16.68 33.25 36.58
C ALA A 147 -16.38 34.73 36.77
N GLY A 148 -17.35 35.57 36.42
CA GLY A 148 -17.49 36.85 37.07
C GLY A 148 -17.97 36.57 38.49
N GLU A 149 -17.13 36.86 39.47
CA GLU A 149 -17.56 36.99 40.86
C GLU A 149 -17.02 38.33 41.37
N LYS A 150 -17.95 39.16 41.83
CA LYS A 150 -17.70 40.38 42.59
C LYS A 150 -17.26 40.01 44.00
#